data_AF-A0A356ZAR2-F1
#
_entry.id   AF-A0A356ZAR2-F1
#
_cell.length_a   1.000
_cell.length_b   1.000
_cell.length_c   1.000
_cell.angle_alpha   90.00
_cell.angle_beta   90.00
_cell.angle_gamma   90.00
#
_symmetry.space_group_name_H-M   'P 1'
#
loop_
_entity.id
_entity.type
_entity.pdbx_description
1 polymer ?
#
loop_
_entity_poly.entity_id
_entity_poly.type
_entity_poly.pdbx_seq_one_letter_code
_entity_poly.pdbx_strand_id
1 'polypeptide(L)' 'MGMECEIFMGQEDTDRQRLNVYRMKLLGAKVHAVTSGTRTLKDAVNETMREWTKRVTDTHYVLGSVMGPHPFPTIVRDFQ' A
#
# COMPACT_ATOMS: atom_id res chain seq x y z
N MET A 1 10.20 -9.17 11.59
CA MET A 1 8.84 -9.66 11.90
C MET A 1 8.40 -10.85 11.04
N GLY A 2 9.11 -11.23 9.95
CA GLY A 2 8.83 -12.49 9.23
C GLY A 2 7.43 -12.59 8.60
N MET A 3 6.71 -11.46 8.48
CA MET A 3 5.37 -11.40 7.93
C MET A 3 5.43 -11.28 6.41
N GLU A 4 4.45 -11.86 5.72
CA GLU A 4 4.24 -11.55 4.30
C GLU A 4 3.90 -10.07 4.12
N CYS A 5 4.43 -9.47 3.05
CA CYS A 5 4.20 -8.06 2.73
C CYS A 5 3.71 -7.95 1.29
N GLU A 6 2.50 -7.40 1.14
CA GLU A 6 1.91 -7.03 -0.14
C GLU A 6 1.81 -5.50 -0.22
N ILE A 7 2.31 -4.92 -1.30
CA ILE A 7 2.34 -3.47 -1.54
C ILE A 7 1.54 -3.17 -2.81
N PHE A 8 0.53 -2.31 -2.69
CA PHE A 8 -0.20 -1.81 -3.85
C PHE A 8 0.35 -0.44 -4.23
N MET A 9 0.68 -0.26 -5.49
CA MET A 9 1.28 0.96 -6.03
C MET A 9 0.61 1.32 -7.33
N GLY A 10 0.32 2.62 -7.55
CA GLY A 10 -0.21 3.08 -8.83
C GLY A 10 0.70 2.68 -9.99
N GLN A 11 0.14 2.30 -11.14
CA GLN A 11 0.95 1.89 -12.28
C GLN A 11 1.93 2.99 -12.72
N GLU A 12 1.48 4.26 -12.75
CA GLU A 12 2.37 5.37 -13.11
C GLU A 12 3.54 5.50 -12.13
N ASP A 13 3.27 5.34 -10.83
CA ASP A 13 4.30 5.41 -9.79
C ASP A 13 5.25 4.21 -9.89
N THR A 14 4.74 3.01 -10.19
CA THR A 14 5.54 1.79 -10.39
C THR A 14 6.53 1.96 -11.53
N ASP A 15 6.08 2.57 -12.64
CA ASP A 15 6.91 2.83 -13.83
C ASP A 15 7.93 3.95 -13.59
N ARG A 16 7.57 4.99 -12.83
CA ARG A 16 8.49 6.09 -12.47
C ARG A 16 9.52 5.69 -11.41
N GLN A 17 9.17 4.77 -10.51
CA GLN A 17 9.97 4.40 -9.32
C GLN A 17 10.48 2.96 -9.36
N ARG A 18 10.89 2.48 -10.55
CA ARG A 18 11.34 1.09 -10.77
C ARG A 18 12.41 0.61 -9.80
N LEU A 19 13.34 1.48 -9.38
CA LEU A 19 14.38 1.12 -8.41
C LEU A 19 13.79 0.81 -7.03
N ASN A 20 12.77 1.54 -6.59
CA ASN A 20 12.11 1.26 -5.32
C ASN A 20 11.27 0.00 -5.40
N VAL A 21 10.58 -0.25 -6.52
CA VAL A 21 9.89 -1.52 -6.78
C VAL A 21 10.87 -2.70 -6.74
N TYR A 22 12.05 -2.54 -7.31
CA TYR A 22 13.11 -3.56 -7.27
C TYR A 22 13.59 -3.81 -5.83
N ARG A 23 13.83 -2.75 -5.04
CA ARG A 23 14.19 -2.86 -3.62
C ARG A 23 13.12 -3.58 -2.80
N MET A 24 11.84 -3.25 -3.00
CA MET A 24 10.72 -3.92 -2.34
C MET A 24 10.71 -5.43 -2.63
N LYS A 25 10.91 -5.82 -3.90
CA LYS A 25 11.00 -7.22 -4.31
C LYS A 25 12.21 -7.94 -3.72
N LEU A 26 13.37 -7.27 -3.64
CA LEU A 26 14.57 -7.83 -2.98
C LEU A 26 14.34 -8.10 -1.49
N LEU A 27 13.52 -7.28 -0.82
CA LEU A 27 13.12 -7.49 0.56
C LEU A 27 12.03 -8.57 0.73
N GLY A 28 11.58 -9.19 -0.37
CA GLY A 28 10.58 -10.26 -0.37
C GLY A 28 9.13 -9.77 -0.45
N ALA A 29 8.88 -8.48 -0.67
CA ALA A 29 7.52 -7.96 -0.80
C ALA A 29 6.93 -8.24 -2.20
N LYS A 30 5.63 -8.57 -2.25
CA LYS A 30 4.85 -8.66 -3.48
C LYS A 30 4.35 -7.26 -3.84
N VAL A 31 4.67 -6.77 -5.04
CA VAL A 31 4.25 -5.43 -5.51
C VAL A 31 3.17 -5.58 -6.57
N HIS A 32 1.99 -5.02 -6.30
CA HIS A 32 0.80 -5.05 -7.15
C HIS A 32 0.62 -3.69 -7.81
N ALA A 33 0.77 -3.64 -9.14
CA ALA A 33 0.55 -2.43 -9.92
C ALA A 33 -0.96 -2.20 -10.11
N VAL A 34 -1.48 -1.08 -9.59
CA VAL A 34 -2.88 -0.70 -9.70
C VAL A 34 -3.10 0.06 -11.00
N THR A 35 -3.87 -0.56 -11.89
CA THR A 35 -4.16 -0.07 -13.26
C THR A 35 -5.51 0.63 -13.37
N SER A 36 -6.32 0.59 -12.30
CA SER A 36 -7.63 1.23 -12.21
C SER A 36 -7.52 2.75 -12.00
N GLY A 37 -8.56 3.47 -12.43
CA GLY A 37 -8.66 4.91 -12.22
C GLY A 37 -7.52 5.72 -12.84
N THR A 38 -7.00 6.67 -12.07
CA THR A 38 -5.88 7.54 -12.46
C THR A 38 -4.52 6.87 -12.31
N ARG A 39 -4.46 5.66 -11.75
CA ARG A 39 -3.24 4.87 -11.56
C ARG A 39 -2.20 5.56 -10.67
N THR A 40 -2.68 6.31 -9.69
CA THR A 40 -1.87 7.06 -8.71
C THR A 40 -2.10 6.56 -7.28
N LEU A 41 -1.45 7.18 -6.30
CA LEU A 41 -1.56 6.86 -4.86
C LEU A 41 -3.02 6.69 -4.38
N LYS A 42 -3.95 7.56 -4.81
CA LYS A 42 -5.35 7.48 -4.36
C LYS A 42 -6.00 6.15 -4.78
N ASP A 43 -5.74 5.70 -6.00
CA ASP A 43 -6.27 4.43 -6.51
C ASP A 43 -5.63 3.25 -5.78
N ALA A 44 -4.33 3.33 -5.49
CA ALA A 44 -3.62 2.33 -4.70
C ALA A 44 -4.19 2.19 -3.28
N VAL A 45 -4.46 3.30 -2.59
CA VAL A 45 -5.07 3.29 -1.24
C VAL A 45 -6.46 2.63 -1.27
N ASN A 46 -7.28 2.95 -2.27
CA ASN A 46 -8.61 2.37 -2.41
C ASN A 46 -8.58 0.86 -2.68
N GLU A 47 -7.67 0.42 -3.56
CA GLU A 47 -7.51 -1.00 -3.88
C GLU A 47 -6.97 -1.78 -2.67
N THR A 48 -6.01 -1.21 -1.95
CA THR A 48 -5.48 -1.82 -0.72
C THR A 48 -6.56 -1.98 0.34
N MET A 49 -7.40 -0.95 0.53
CA MET A 49 -8.50 -1.02 1.50
C MET A 49 -9.53 -2.08 1.11
N ARG A 50 -9.83 -2.21 -0.20
CA ARG A 50 -10.73 -3.25 -0.71
C ARG A 50 -10.18 -4.65 -0.48
N GLU A 51 -8.89 -4.86 -0.74
CA GLU A 51 -8.22 -6.14 -0.52
C GLU A 51 -8.08 -6.48 0.96
N TRP A 52 -7.75 -5.51 1.78
CA TRP A 52 -7.67 -5.67 3.23
C TRP A 52 -9.02 -6.06 3.83
N THR A 53 -10.12 -5.44 3.40
CA THR A 53 -11.47 -5.77 3.90
C THR A 53 -11.83 -7.25 3.69
N LYS A 54 -11.28 -7.90 2.65
CA LYS A 54 -11.50 -9.33 2.38
C LYS A 54 -10.66 -10.26 3.27
N ARG A 55 -9.56 -9.75 3.86
CA ARG A 55 -8.53 -10.51 4.59
C ARG A 55 -8.25 -9.92 5.98
N VAL A 56 -9.22 -9.22 6.57
CA VAL A 56 -9.01 -8.46 7.81
C VAL A 56 -8.61 -9.32 9.02
N THR A 57 -8.90 -10.62 8.99
CA THR A 57 -8.65 -11.56 10.09
C THR A 57 -7.19 -11.93 10.25
N ASP A 58 -6.39 -11.89 9.18
CA ASP A 58 -4.97 -12.28 9.15
C ASP A 58 -4.04 -11.19 8.60
N THR A 59 -4.60 -10.09 8.09
CA THR A 59 -3.86 -9.04 7.40
C THR A 59 -3.99 -7.71 8.13
N HIS A 60 -2.85 -7.11 8.48
CA HIS A 60 -2.80 -5.75 9.02
C HIS A 60 -2.54 -4.73 7.92
N TYR A 61 -3.42 -3.73 7.79
CA TYR A 61 -3.23 -2.65 6.83
C TYR A 61 -2.37 -1.52 7.42
N VAL A 62 -1.15 -1.39 6.89
CA VAL A 62 -0.22 -0.31 7.26
C VAL A 62 -0.42 0.86 6.30
N LEU A 63 -1.11 1.90 6.76
CA LEU A 63 -1.30 3.13 6.00
C LEU A 63 -0.29 4.18 6.45
N GLY A 64 0.69 4.49 5.61
CA GLY A 64 1.74 5.48 5.88
C GLY A 64 1.40 6.91 5.43
N SER A 65 0.12 7.21 5.23
CA SER A 65 -0.36 8.51 4.76
C SER A 65 -1.44 9.03 5.68
N VAL A 66 -1.53 10.36 5.80
CA VAL A 66 -2.65 11.03 6.48
C VAL A 66 -3.97 10.95 5.70
N MET A 67 -3.98 10.26 4.55
CA MET A 67 -5.19 9.92 3.82
C MET A 67 -5.97 8.79 4.53
N GLY A 68 -7.27 8.69 4.28
CA GLY A 68 -8.13 7.63 4.82
C GLY A 68 -9.02 8.09 5.99
N PRO A 69 -10.00 7.25 6.39
CA PRO A 69 -10.91 7.56 7.48
C PRO A 69 -10.21 7.46 8.84
N HIS A 70 -10.84 8.02 9.87
CA HIS A 70 -10.47 7.71 11.26
C HIS A 70 -10.39 6.18 11.47
N PRO A 71 -9.38 5.63 12.15
CA PRO A 71 -8.37 6.30 12.99
C PRO A 71 -7.00 6.59 12.32
N PHE A 72 -6.83 6.31 11.03
CA PHE A 72 -5.49 6.30 10.40
C PHE A 72 -4.73 7.64 10.44
N PRO A 73 -5.35 8.81 10.16
CA PRO A 73 -4.62 10.08 10.21
C PRO A 73 -4.06 10.42 11.59
N THR A 74 -4.77 10.04 12.67
CA THR A 74 -4.32 10.23 14.05
C THR A 74 -3.13 9.34 14.36
N ILE A 75 -3.18 8.06 13.96
CA ILE A 75 -2.09 7.11 14.16
C ILE A 75 -0.83 7.58 13.44
N VAL A 76 -0.95 8.00 12.17
CA VAL A 76 0.21 8.49 11.39
C VAL A 76 0.82 9.71 12.04
N ARG A 77 0.02 10.70 12.47
CA ARG A 77 0.53 11.89 13.17
C ARG A 77 1.32 11.55 14.44
N ASP A 78 0.85 10.57 15.21
CA ASP A 78 1.41 10.28 16.53
C ASP A 78 2.59 9.29 16.48
N PHE A 79 2.73 8.49 15.42
CA PHE A 79 3.69 7.37 15.37
C PHE A 79 4.64 7.34 14.16
N GLN A 80 4.54 8.26 13.20
CA GLN A 80 5.42 8.33 12.01
C GLN A 80 5.99 9.74 11.80
#